data_AF-A0A7J4TM65-F1
#
_entry.id   AF-A0A7J4TM65-F1
#
_cell.length_a   1.000
_cell.length_b   1.000
_cell.length_c   1.000
_cell.angle_alpha   90.00
_cell.angle_beta   90.00
_cell.angle_gamma   90.00
#
_symmetry.space_group_name_H-M   'P 1'
#
loop_
_entity.id
_entity.type
_entity.pdbx_description
1 polymer ?
#
loop_
_entity_poly.entity_id
_entity_poly.type
_entity_poly.pdbx_seq_one_letter_code
_entity_poly.pdbx_strand_id
1 'polypeptide(L)'
;ENCNRCVIGVLKNKGEEMGYKVFIIPGSTFLTKIVEQNSFKAVIGVACFQDLNLAMMKLSNFSCQGVPLLRDGCVNTKVDSRAVLEKMGVRLKEAKKLAPKSSCSQDPDKRGYF
;
A
#
# COMPACT_ATOMS: atom_id res chain seq x y z
N GLU A 1 -18.71 8.08 -7.10
CA GLU A 1 -19.04 6.73 -7.62
C GLU A 1 -17.79 5.86 -7.64
N ASN A 2 -17.89 4.58 -7.26
CA ASN A 2 -16.75 3.64 -7.25
C ASN A 2 -16.71 2.88 -8.58
N CYS A 3 -15.74 3.17 -9.46
CA CYS A 3 -15.63 2.52 -10.77
C CYS A 3 -14.90 1.16 -10.71
N ASN A 4 -14.21 0.84 -9.62
CA ASN A 4 -13.44 -0.40 -9.38
C ASN A 4 -12.41 -0.77 -10.46
N ARG A 5 -12.01 0.20 -11.29
CA ARG A 5 -11.04 -0.02 -12.38
C ARG A 5 -9.59 0.00 -11.92
N CYS A 6 -9.31 0.50 -10.72
CA CYS A 6 -7.97 0.60 -10.16
C CYS A 6 -7.89 -0.03 -8.78
N VAL A 7 -6.67 -0.38 -8.37
CA VAL A 7 -6.35 -0.95 -7.05
C VAL A 7 -6.86 -0.08 -5.90
N ILE A 8 -6.86 1.25 -6.06
CA ILE A 8 -7.36 2.18 -5.04
C ILE A 8 -8.87 2.02 -4.83
N GLY A 9 -9.64 1.82 -5.91
CA GLY A 9 -11.08 1.57 -5.81
C GLY A 9 -11.40 0.26 -5.07
N VAL A 10 -10.62 -0.79 -5.35
CA VAL A 10 -10.74 -2.07 -4.65
C VAL A 10 -10.40 -1.93 -3.15
N LEU A 11 -9.31 -1.24 -2.83
CA LEU A 11 -8.91 -0.97 -1.44
C LEU A 11 -9.94 -0.09 -0.71
N LYS A 12 -10.54 0.88 -1.39
CA LYS A 12 -11.62 1.72 -0.84
C LYS A 12 -12.81 0.86 -0.44
N ASN A 13 -13.34 0.05 -1.35
CA ASN A 13 -14.48 -0.82 -1.02
C ASN A 13 -14.13 -1.72 0.17
N LYS A 14 -12.91 -2.30 0.15
CA LYS A 14 -12.52 -3.21 1.22
C LYS A 14 -12.39 -2.51 2.56
N GLY A 15 -11.83 -1.31 2.59
CA GLY A 15 -11.76 -0.48 3.79
C GLY A 15 -13.16 -0.12 4.30
N GLU A 16 -14.06 0.31 3.42
CA GLU A 16 -15.45 0.65 3.77
C GLU A 16 -16.22 -0.57 4.32
N GLU A 17 -16.07 -1.75 3.72
CA GLU A 17 -16.63 -3.02 4.23
C GLU A 17 -16.12 -3.39 5.63
N MET A 18 -14.87 -3.01 5.96
CA MET A 18 -14.25 -3.24 7.26
C MET A 18 -14.60 -2.16 8.29
N GLY A 19 -15.39 -1.16 7.93
CA GLY A 19 -15.80 -0.07 8.81
C GLY A 19 -14.83 1.12 8.85
N TYR A 20 -13.84 1.18 7.97
CA TYR A 20 -13.00 2.38 7.83
C TYR A 20 -13.75 3.48 7.10
N LYS A 21 -13.60 4.72 7.57
CA LYS A 21 -13.96 5.91 6.80
C LYS A 21 -12.81 6.23 5.83
N VAL A 22 -13.04 6.02 4.54
CA VAL A 22 -12.01 6.19 3.50
C VAL A 22 -12.15 7.55 2.82
N PHE A 23 -11.04 8.28 2.72
CA PHE A 23 -10.95 9.55 2.00
C PHE A 23 -9.94 9.42 0.86
N ILE A 24 -10.34 9.83 -0.34
CA ILE A 24 -9.43 10.00 -1.49
C ILE A 24 -9.34 11.50 -1.75
N ILE A 25 -8.15 12.06 -1.51
CA ILE A 25 -7.88 13.49 -1.63
C ILE A 25 -6.71 13.73 -2.59
N PRO A 26 -6.68 14.88 -3.29
CA PRO A 26 -5.62 15.18 -4.24
C PRO A 26 -4.26 15.46 -3.59
N GLY A 27 -4.22 15.80 -2.30
CA GLY A 27 -2.98 16.07 -1.57
C GLY A 27 -3.18 16.30 -0.08
N SER A 28 -2.08 16.28 0.67
CA SER A 28 -2.05 16.36 2.14
C SER A 28 -2.49 17.71 2.73
N THR A 29 -2.75 18.72 1.90
CA THR A 29 -3.31 20.02 2.32
C THR A 29 -4.75 19.91 2.79
N PHE A 30 -5.52 18.95 2.28
CA PHE A 30 -6.92 18.72 2.67
C PHE A 30 -7.08 18.00 4.02
N LEU A 31 -6.00 17.44 4.57
CA LEU A 31 -6.03 16.66 5.81
C LEU A 31 -6.53 17.48 7.00
N THR A 32 -6.13 18.75 7.12
CA THR A 32 -6.53 19.62 8.24
C THR A 32 -8.05 19.71 8.36
N LYS A 33 -8.73 20.00 7.23
CA LYS A 33 -10.19 20.07 7.19
C LYS A 33 -10.85 18.74 7.52
N ILE A 34 -10.26 17.62 7.07
CA ILE A 34 -10.80 16.28 7.34
C ILE A 34 -10.70 15.95 8.83
N VAL A 35 -9.56 16.25 9.46
CA VAL A 35 -9.34 16.02 10.89
C VAL A 35 -10.21 16.92 11.76
N GLU A 36 -10.47 18.17 11.35
CA GLU A 36 -11.37 19.07 12.09
C GLU A 36 -12.83 18.62 12.03
N GLN A 37 -13.26 18.06 10.90
CA GLN A 37 -14.65 17.65 10.67
C GLN A 37 -14.96 16.23 11.16
N ASN A 38 -13.96 15.47 11.61
CA ASN A 38 -14.11 14.06 11.93
C ASN A 38 -13.21 13.67 13.11
N SER A 39 -13.69 12.82 13.99
CA SER A 39 -12.85 12.20 15.01
C SER A 39 -12.35 10.83 14.53
N PHE A 40 -11.04 10.60 14.66
CA PHE A 40 -10.40 9.34 14.31
C PHE A 40 -9.66 8.76 15.52
N LYS A 41 -9.70 7.44 15.68
CA LYS A 41 -8.87 6.73 16.67
C LYS A 41 -7.47 6.44 16.14
N ALA A 42 -7.38 6.10 14.86
CA ALA A 42 -6.14 5.77 14.17
C ALA A 42 -6.28 6.10 12.68
N VAL A 43 -5.16 6.30 11.99
CA VAL A 43 -5.13 6.67 10.56
C VAL A 43 -4.16 5.77 9.80
N ILE A 44 -4.56 5.32 8.61
CA ILE A 44 -3.66 4.66 7.66
C ILE A 44 -3.53 5.57 6.44
N GLY A 45 -2.33 6.09 6.20
CA GLY A 45 -2.01 6.93 5.05
C GLY A 45 -1.45 6.11 3.90
N VAL A 46 -1.95 6.35 2.68
CA VAL A 46 -1.41 5.78 1.44
C VAL A 46 -1.13 6.92 0.48
N ALA A 47 0.15 7.24 0.25
CA ALA A 47 0.55 8.39 -0.56
C ALA A 47 1.98 8.25 -1.10
N CYS A 48 2.40 9.18 -1.96
CA CYS A 48 3.82 9.28 -2.32
C CYS A 48 4.66 9.66 -1.10
N PHE A 49 5.97 9.46 -1.14
CA PHE A 49 6.84 9.66 0.03
C PHE A 49 6.74 11.08 0.62
N GLN A 50 6.66 12.09 -0.23
CA GLN A 50 6.61 13.50 0.17
C GLN A 50 5.31 13.82 0.92
N ASP A 51 4.17 13.49 0.32
CA ASP A 51 2.86 13.72 0.95
C ASP A 51 2.65 12.82 2.16
N LEU A 52 3.16 11.59 2.13
CA LEU A 52 3.07 10.67 3.26
C LEU A 52 3.83 11.25 4.45
N ASN A 53 5.06 11.74 4.26
CA ASN A 53 5.82 12.38 5.34
C ASN A 53 5.07 13.59 5.91
N LEU A 54 4.57 14.48 5.05
CA LEU A 54 3.84 15.67 5.49
C LEU A 54 2.53 15.32 6.22
N ALA A 55 1.80 14.32 5.72
CA ALA A 55 0.58 13.82 6.35
C ALA A 55 0.86 13.26 7.74
N MET A 56 1.89 12.43 7.88
CA MET A 56 2.23 11.78 9.14
C MET A 56 2.69 12.79 10.20
N MET A 57 3.44 13.84 9.79
CA MET A 57 3.79 14.94 10.72
C MET A 57 2.55 15.67 11.24
N LYS A 58 1.58 15.98 10.36
CA LYS A 58 0.32 16.63 10.75
C LYS A 58 -0.58 15.75 11.60
N LEU A 59 -0.49 14.43 11.41
CA LEU A 59 -1.27 13.42 12.13
C LEU A 59 -0.53 12.85 13.34
N SER A 60 0.54 13.50 13.80
CA SER A 60 1.39 13.04 14.90
C SER A 60 0.65 12.83 16.23
N ASN A 61 -0.47 13.51 16.43
CA ASN A 61 -1.35 13.33 17.59
C ASN A 61 -2.21 12.04 17.53
N PHE A 62 -2.19 11.32 16.41
CA PHE A 62 -2.95 10.09 16.19
C PHE A 62 -2.02 8.90 16.02
N SER A 63 -2.53 7.70 16.32
CA SER A 63 -1.86 6.46 15.93
C SER A 63 -1.91 6.32 14.40
N CYS A 64 -0.85 6.71 13.71
CA CYS A 64 -0.77 6.73 12.26
C CYS A 64 0.17 5.65 11.72
N GLN A 65 -0.20 5.03 10.59
CA GLN A 65 0.66 4.14 9.82
C GLN A 65 0.66 4.53 8.35
N GLY A 66 1.80 4.38 7.68
CA GLY A 66 1.95 4.76 6.26
C GLY A 66 2.22 3.56 5.35
N VAL A 67 1.69 3.61 4.13
CA VAL A 67 2.12 2.78 2.99
C VAL A 67 2.54 3.72 1.86
N PRO A 68 3.83 3.75 1.49
CA PRO A 68 4.24 4.53 0.33
C PRO A 68 3.72 3.88 -0.96
N LEU A 69 3.41 4.73 -1.94
CA LEU A 69 3.14 4.26 -3.29
C LEU A 69 4.42 3.68 -3.92
N LEU A 70 4.27 2.56 -4.63
CA LEU A 70 5.34 1.97 -5.45
C LEU A 70 5.62 2.80 -6.69
N ARG A 71 4.57 3.44 -7.22
CA ARG A 71 4.64 4.40 -8.32
C ARG A 71 3.59 5.48 -8.10
N ASP A 72 4.04 6.71 -8.05
CA ASP A 72 3.23 7.91 -7.99
C ASP A 72 2.74 8.36 -9.38
N GLY A 73 1.78 9.28 -9.40
CA GLY A 73 1.12 9.79 -10.60
C GLY A 73 -0.40 9.59 -10.56
N CYS A 74 -1.13 10.50 -11.19
CA CYS A 74 -2.60 10.47 -11.25
C CYS A 74 -3.13 9.29 -12.08
N VAL A 75 -2.33 8.80 -13.03
CA VAL A 75 -2.62 7.65 -13.89
C VAL A 75 -1.58 6.59 -13.63
N ASN A 76 -2.00 5.32 -13.58
CA ASN A 76 -1.13 4.17 -13.30
C ASN A 76 -0.44 4.20 -11.93
N THR A 77 -1.11 4.79 -10.92
CA THR A 77 -0.71 4.69 -9.52
C THR A 77 -0.56 3.21 -9.14
N LYS A 78 0.59 2.86 -8.56
CA LYS A 78 0.83 1.50 -8.03
C LYS A 78 1.03 1.57 -6.54
N VAL A 79 0.31 0.71 -5.83
CA VAL A 79 0.44 0.50 -4.39
C VAL A 79 0.54 -1.00 -4.13
N ASP A 80 1.32 -1.37 -3.12
CA ASP A 80 1.29 -2.73 -2.59
C ASP A 80 -0.02 -2.93 -1.81
N SER A 81 -0.99 -3.58 -2.44
CA SER A 81 -2.28 -3.88 -1.83
C SER A 81 -2.14 -4.81 -0.63
N ARG A 82 -1.15 -5.71 -0.60
CA ARG A 82 -0.95 -6.61 0.55
C ARG A 82 -0.51 -5.82 1.76
N ALA A 83 0.45 -4.91 1.58
CA ALA A 83 0.93 -4.05 2.66
C ALA A 83 -0.19 -3.16 3.24
N VAL A 84 -1.12 -2.67 2.40
CA VAL A 84 -2.28 -1.91 2.86
C VAL A 84 -3.24 -2.80 3.65
N LEU A 85 -3.58 -3.97 3.11
CA LEU A 85 -4.50 -4.92 3.75
C LEU A 85 -3.97 -5.45 5.08
N GLU A 86 -2.67 -5.73 5.16
CA GLU A 86 -2.00 -6.13 6.40
C GLU A 86 -2.12 -5.05 7.47
N LYS A 87 -1.89 -3.77 7.12
CA LYS A 87 -2.06 -2.64 8.05
C LYS A 87 -3.53 -2.41 8.45
N MET A 88 -4.48 -2.78 7.58
CA MET A 88 -5.91 -2.82 7.94
C MET A 88 -6.26 -4.00 8.87
N GLY A 89 -5.32 -4.90 9.17
CA GLY A 89 -5.54 -6.07 10.03
C GLY A 89 -6.13 -7.29 9.30
N VAL A 90 -6.08 -7.32 7.96
CA VAL A 90 -6.54 -8.48 7.19
C VAL A 90 -5.56 -9.64 7.36
N ARG A 91 -6.07 -10.80 7.80
CA ARG A 91 -5.29 -12.05 7.83
C ARG A 91 -5.10 -12.58 6.42
N LEU A 92 -3.96 -12.28 5.83
CA LEU A 92 -3.56 -12.83 4.53
C LEU A 92 -3.12 -14.30 4.73
N LYS A 93 -3.66 -15.20 3.91
CA LYS A 93 -3.12 -16.57 3.83
C LYS A 93 -1.79 -16.47 3.08
N GLU A 94 -0.74 -17.11 3.60
CA GLU A 94 0.57 -17.11 2.93
C GLU A 94 0.41 -17.62 1.50
N ALA A 95 0.93 -16.84 0.54
CA ALA A 95 1.09 -17.33 -0.81
C ALA A 95 2.13 -18.46 -0.78
N LYS A 96 1.77 -19.65 -1.29
CA LYS A 96 2.71 -20.75 -1.52
C LYS A 96 3.98 -20.17 -2.14
N LYS A 97 5.13 -20.28 -1.46
CA LYS A 97 6.43 -19.90 -2.03
C LYS A 97 6.57 -20.63 -3.36
N LEU A 98 6.52 -19.90 -4.48
CA LEU A 98 7.17 -20.40 -5.68
C LEU A 98 8.66 -20.38 -5.36
N ALA A 99 9.23 -21.56 -5.18
CA ALA A 99 10.66 -21.70 -4.97
C ALA A 99 11.40 -20.93 -6.09
N PRO A 100 12.42 -20.13 -5.77
CA PRO A 100 13.27 -19.58 -6.80
C PRO A 100 13.85 -20.76 -7.57
N LYS A 101 13.62 -20.84 -8.88
CA LYS A 101 14.43 -21.71 -9.74
C LYS A 101 15.84 -21.15 -9.72
N SER A 102 16.67 -21.62 -8.80
CA SER A 102 18.10 -21.39 -8.84
C SER A 102 18.62 -22.03 -10.12
N SER A 103 18.98 -21.21 -11.11
CA SER A 103 19.69 -21.66 -12.32
C SER A 103 21.13 -22.11 -12.04
N CYS A 104 21.57 -22.11 -10.79
CA CYS A 104 22.87 -22.62 -10.38
C CYS A 104 22.69 -23.96 -9.68
N SER A 105 22.65 -25.03 -10.47
CA SER A 105 23.17 -26.32 -10.07
C SER A 105 24.26 -26.65 -11.08
N GLN A 106 25.49 -26.62 -10.59
CA GLN A 106 26.66 -27.12 -11.30
C GLN A 106 26.41 -28.57 -11.71
N ASP A 107 26.89 -28.98 -12.89
CA ASP A 107 27.41 -30.34 -13.01
C ASP A 107 28.78 -30.32 -13.72
N PRO A 108 29.72 -31.17 -13.28
CA PRO A 108 31.15 -31.14 -13.58
C PRO A 108 31.52 -31.99 -14.82
N ASP A 109 32.73 -31.77 -15.33
CA ASP A 109 33.48 -32.61 -16.29
C ASP A 109 32.74 -33.19 -17.51
N LYS A 110 32.94 -32.56 -18.69
CA LYS A 110 33.27 -33.30 -19.93
C LYS A 110 34.32 -32.55 -20.75
N ARG A 111 35.58 -32.98 -20.56
CA ARG A 111 36.67 -33.13 -21.55
C ARG A 111 36.45 -32.62 -22.99
N GLY A 112 37.47 -31.91 -23.49
CA GLY A 112 37.75 -31.75 -24.92
C GLY A 112 39.07 -31.03 -25.17
N TYR A 113 40.18 -31.78 -25.21
CA TYR A 113 41.40 -31.39 -25.90
C TYR A 113 41.10 -31.21 -27.40
N PHE A 114 41.38 -30.03 -27.96
CA PHE A 114 42.13 -29.74 -29.19
C PHE A 114 41.97 -28.25 -29.53
#